data_AF-X1FT83-F1
#
_entry.id   AF-X1FT83-F1
#
_cell.length_a   1.000
_cell.length_b   1.000
_cell.length_c   1.000
_cell.angle_alpha   90.00
_cell.angle_beta   90.00
_cell.angle_gamma   90.00
#
_symmetry.space_group_name_H-M   'P 1'
#
loop_
_entity.id
_entity.type
_entity.pdbx_description
1 polymer ?
#
loop_
_entity_poly.entity_id
_entity_poly.type
_entity_poly.pdbx_seq_one_letter_code
_entity_poly.pdbx_strand_id
1 'polypeptide(L)'
;MKPLALDIETSAQLLNIESKILAEILQKKEIEGVKIGNEWRVSVFVLSKILNTTADEILEYLEDLYLAQRIEEVETEPSYSPEEGRKEYEKILSQG
;
A
#
# COMPACT_ATOMS: atom_id res chain seq x y z
N MET A 1 -13.11 3.04 5.67
CA MET A 1 -12.45 3.08 7.00
C MET A 1 -10.95 3.07 6.73
N LYS A 2 -10.19 4.07 7.17
CA LYS A 2 -8.73 4.09 6.94
C LYS A 2 -8.07 3.05 7.87
N PRO A 3 -7.24 2.12 7.37
CA PRO A 3 -6.54 1.16 8.22
C PRO A 3 -5.56 1.90 9.12
N LEU A 4 -5.71 1.74 10.44
CA LEU A 4 -4.82 2.37 11.45
C LEU A 4 -3.65 1.46 11.85
N ALA A 5 -3.56 0.28 11.25
CA ALA A 5 -2.47 -0.67 11.42
C ALA A 5 -2.08 -1.24 10.05
N LEU A 6 -0.80 -1.12 9.72
CA LEU A 6 -0.23 -1.50 8.43
C LEU A 6 0.43 -2.88 8.53
N ASP A 7 0.45 -3.62 7.43
CA ASP A 7 1.25 -4.85 7.35
C ASP A 7 2.75 -4.56 7.46
N ILE A 8 3.51 -5.65 7.65
CA ILE A 8 4.95 -5.58 7.88
C ILE A 8 5.72 -5.05 6.68
N GLU A 9 5.26 -5.32 5.46
CA GLU A 9 5.95 -4.88 4.24
C GLU A 9 5.83 -3.36 4.10
N THR A 10 4.60 -2.84 4.19
CA THR A 10 4.34 -1.40 4.14
C THR A 10 5.04 -0.67 5.29
N SER A 11 5.01 -1.24 6.50
CA SER A 11 5.67 -0.65 7.67
C SER A 11 7.20 -0.60 7.49
N ALA A 12 7.80 -1.65 6.93
CA ALA A 12 9.23 -1.72 6.69
C ALA A 12 9.66 -0.75 5.58
N GLN A 13 8.85 -0.62 4.53
CA GLN A 13 9.06 0.36 3.48
C GLN A 13 9.05 1.80 4.02
N LEU A 14 8.08 2.15 4.87
CA LEU A 14 8.03 3.48 5.51
C LEU A 14 9.25 3.76 6.40
N LEU A 15 9.77 2.73 7.07
CA LEU A 15 10.97 2.82 7.91
C LEU A 15 12.28 2.69 7.11
N ASN A 16 12.20 2.46 5.79
CA ASN A 16 13.33 2.21 4.90
C ASN A 16 14.27 1.09 5.40
N ILE A 17 13.68 -0.03 5.82
CA ILE A 17 14.39 -1.25 6.25
C ILE A 17 13.77 -2.49 5.61
N GLU A 18 14.46 -3.63 5.68
CA GLU A 18 13.90 -4.90 5.24
C GLU A 18 12.81 -5.40 6.20
N SER A 19 11.74 -6.00 5.67
CA SER A 19 10.64 -6.55 6.48
C SER A 19 11.09 -7.63 7.46
N LYS A 20 12.13 -8.39 7.12
CA LYS A 20 12.77 -9.35 8.02
C LYS A 20 13.40 -8.68 9.24
N ILE A 21 14.08 -7.55 9.05
CA ILE A 21 14.70 -6.79 10.15
C ILE A 21 13.60 -6.25 11.07
N LEU A 22 12.52 -5.69 10.49
CA LEU A 22 11.38 -5.23 11.27
C LEU A 22 10.71 -6.38 12.05
N ALA A 23 10.61 -7.57 11.46
CA ALA A 23 10.05 -8.75 12.12
C ALA A 23 10.88 -9.15 13.36
N GLU A 24 12.21 -9.11 13.26
CA GLU A 24 13.10 -9.39 14.38
C GLU A 24 12.97 -8.36 15.51
N ILE A 25 12.87 -7.08 15.15
CA ILE A 25 12.64 -5.97 16.09
C ILE A 25 11.31 -6.14 16.84
N LEU A 26 10.23 -6.48 16.12
CA LEU A 26 8.91 -6.74 16.71
C LEU A 26 8.91 -7.98 17.61
N GLN A 27 9.63 -9.04 17.23
CA GLN A 27 9.79 -10.24 18.07
C GLN A 27 10.54 -9.95 19.37
N LYS A 28 11.55 -9.08 19.32
CA LYS A 28 12.32 -8.62 20.49
C LYS A 28 11.56 -7.61 21.35
N LYS A 29 10.37 -7.16 20.93
CA LYS A 29 9.55 -6.13 21.58
C LYS A 29 10.26 -4.78 21.72
N GLU A 30 11.17 -4.47 20.80
CA GLU A 30 11.83 -3.17 20.73
C GLU A 30 10.88 -2.09 20.15
N ILE A 31 9.91 -2.52 19.35
CA ILE A 31 8.82 -1.69 18.81
C ILE A 31 7.48 -2.37 19.13
N GLU A 32 6.46 -1.57 19.41
CA GLU A 32 5.09 -2.04 19.62
C GLU A 32 4.43 -2.48 18.31
N GLY A 33 3.89 -3.70 18.28
CA GLY A 33 3.08 -4.20 17.18
C GLY A 33 2.18 -5.33 17.64
N VAL A 34 1.18 -5.67 16.82
CA VAL A 34 0.25 -6.76 17.08
C VAL A 34 0.46 -7.86 16.05
N LYS A 35 0.55 -9.12 16.52
CA LYS A 35 0.56 -10.28 15.63
C LYS A 35 -0.86 -10.82 15.51
N ILE A 36 -1.41 -10.80 14.29
CA ILE A 36 -2.73 -11.35 13.97
C ILE A 36 -2.53 -12.55 13.07
N GLY A 37 -2.80 -13.75 13.59
CA GLY A 37 -2.43 -14.99 12.90
C GLY A 37 -0.91 -15.09 12.74
N ASN A 38 -0.43 -15.18 11.49
CA ASN A 38 1.00 -15.18 11.18
C ASN A 38 1.52 -13.84 10.65
N GLU A 39 0.70 -12.79 10.65
CA GLU A 39 1.05 -11.47 10.14
C GLU A 39 1.32 -10.49 11.27
N TRP A 40 2.39 -9.72 11.14
CA TRP A 40 2.63 -8.57 12.00
C TRP A 40 1.91 -7.34 11.45
N ARG A 41 1.31 -6.58 12.36
CA ARG A 41 0.70 -5.29 12.08
C ARG A 41 1.29 -4.24 13.01
N VAL A 42 1.66 -3.09 12.46
CA VAL A 42 2.21 -1.96 13.22
C VAL A 42 1.25 -0.80 13.12
N SER A 43 0.94 -0.17 14.26
CA SER A 43 0.03 0.99 14.26
C SER A 43 0.70 2.19 13.61
N VAL A 44 -0.06 2.97 12.83
CA VAL A 44 0.41 4.22 12.24
C VAL A 44 0.90 5.21 13.31
N PHE A 45 0.35 5.18 14.53
CA PHE A 45 0.80 6.02 15.65
C PHE A 45 2.15 5.59 16.23
N VAL A 46 2.51 4.31 16.11
CA VAL A 46 3.84 3.83 16.51
C VAL A 46 4.86 4.28 15.46
N LEU A 47 4.53 4.09 14.17
CA LEU A 47 5.36 4.54 13.05
C LEU A 47 5.59 6.05 13.08
N SER A 48 4.54 6.84 13.38
CA SER A 48 4.65 8.30 13.44
C SER A 48 5.61 8.77 14.53
N LYS A 49 5.63 8.09 15.69
CA LYS A 49 6.60 8.37 16.77
C LYS A 49 8.03 8.06 16.34
N ILE A 50 8.26 6.95 15.63
CA ILE A 50 9.59 6.53 15.18
C ILE A 50 10.13 7.51 14.12
N LEU A 51 9.28 7.88 13.17
CA LEU A 51 9.63 8.77 12.06
C LEU A 51 9.59 10.27 12.43
N ASN A 52 9.22 10.58 13.67
CA ASN A 52 9.06 11.95 14.16
C ASN A 52 8.13 12.81 13.25
N THR A 53 6.96 12.25 12.96
CA THR A 53 5.91 12.80 12.09
C THR A 53 4.54 12.55 12.72
N THR A 54 3.47 12.96 12.05
CA THR A 54 2.08 12.71 12.48
C THR A 54 1.49 11.49 11.77
N ALA A 55 0.47 10.88 12.37
CA ALA A 55 -0.25 9.79 11.73
C ALA A 55 -0.98 10.26 10.45
N ASP A 56 -1.43 11.51 10.42
CA ASP A 56 -2.09 12.11 9.26
C ASP A 56 -1.12 12.27 8.09
N GLU A 57 0.10 12.76 8.32
CA GLU A 57 1.15 12.84 7.27
C GLU A 57 1.50 11.45 6.70
N ILE A 58 1.56 10.41 7.53
CA ILE A 58 1.76 9.03 7.04
C ILE A 58 0.59 8.57 6.18
N LEU A 59 -0.65 8.85 6.59
CA LEU A 59 -1.84 8.46 5.84
C LEU A 59 -1.93 9.21 4.51
N GLU A 60 -1.62 10.51 4.48
CA GLU A 60 -1.55 11.30 3.25
C GLU A 60 -0.50 10.73 2.28
N TYR A 61 0.70 10.41 2.78
CA TYR A 61 1.74 9.78 1.96
C TYR A 61 1.30 8.43 1.36
N LEU A 62 0.63 7.58 2.15
CA LEU A 62 0.13 6.29 1.66
C LEU A 62 -0.99 6.46 0.63
N GLU A 63 -1.85 7.46 0.80
CA GLU A 63 -2.89 7.80 -0.17
C GLU A 63 -2.27 8.28 -1.49
N ASP A 64 -1.25 9.13 -1.43
CA ASP A 64 -0.52 9.60 -2.61
C ASP A 64 0.21 8.46 -3.34
N LEU A 65 0.87 7.55 -2.60
CA LEU A 65 1.49 6.36 -3.18
C LEU A 65 0.48 5.47 -3.90
N TYR A 66 -0.67 5.22 -3.26
CA TYR A 66 -1.73 4.41 -3.86
C TYR A 66 -2.26 5.07 -5.14
N LEU A 67 -2.48 6.38 -5.13
CA LEU A 67 -2.91 7.13 -6.30
C LEU A 67 -1.88 7.08 -7.43
N ALA A 68 -0.59 7.23 -7.11
CA ALA A 68 0.49 7.16 -8.09
C ALA A 68 0.54 5.79 -8.79
N GLN A 69 0.43 4.69 -8.03
CA GLN A 69 0.38 3.34 -8.60
C GLN A 69 -0.81 3.15 -9.55
N ARG A 70 -1.98 3.69 -9.20
CA ARG A 70 -3.17 3.61 -10.04
C ARG A 70 -3.05 4.41 -11.33
N ILE A 71 -2.33 5.53 -11.31
CA ILE A 71 -2.04 6.31 -12.53
C ILE A 71 -1.09 5.53 -13.44
N GLU A 72 -0.02 4.97 -12.89
CA GLU A 72 0.94 4.16 -13.66
C GLU A 72 0.26 2.96 -14.32
N GLU A 73 -0.64 2.26 -13.62
CA GLU A 73 -1.46 1.19 -14.19
C GLU A 73 -2.25 1.67 -15.43
N VAL A 74 -2.91 2.82 -15.35
CA VAL A 74 -3.68 3.39 -16.48
C VAL A 74 -2.78 3.81 -17.64
N GLU A 75 -1.59 4.35 -17.38
CA GLU A 75 -0.65 4.72 -18.44
C GLU A 75 -0.14 3.49 -19.23
N THR A 76 -0.07 2.33 -18.57
CA THR A 76 0.27 1.06 -19.24
C THR A 76 -0.90 0.41 -19.97
N GLU A 77 -2.14 0.91 -19.77
CA GLU A 77 -3.29 0.44 -20.53
C GLU A 77 -3.27 0.99 -21.96
N PRO A 78 -3.67 0.20 -22.96
CA PRO A 78 -3.77 0.68 -24.33
C PRO A 78 -4.78 1.83 -24.39
N SER A 79 -4.29 3.02 -24.72
CA SER A 79 -5.15 4.16 -25.04
C SER A 79 -5.81 3.91 -26.39
N TYR A 80 -7.10 3.66 -26.40
CA TYR A 80 -7.88 3.48 -27.62
C TYR A 80 -8.47 4.80 -28.12
N SER A 81 -8.41 5.05 -29.42
CA SER A 81 -9.30 6.03 -30.04
C SER A 81 -10.77 5.60 -29.90
N PRO A 82 -11.75 6.51 -30.05
CA PRO A 82 -13.17 6.16 -29.91
C PRO A 82 -13.62 4.98 -30.80
N GLU A 83 -13.04 4.85 -31.98
CA GLU A 83 -13.35 3.77 -32.94
C GLU A 83 -12.71 2.44 -32.52
N GLU A 84 -11.50 2.46 -31.98
CA GLU A 84 -10.81 1.28 -31.46
C GLU A 84 -11.45 0.78 -30.17
N GLY A 85 -11.84 1.69 -29.27
CA GLY A 85 -12.52 1.36 -28.03
C GLY A 85 -13.88 0.71 -28.29
N ARG A 86 -14.61 1.19 -29.31
CA ARG A 86 -15.88 0.58 -29.73
C ARG A 86 -15.69 -0.85 -30.24
N LYS A 87 -14.64 -1.11 -31.04
CA LYS A 87 -14.35 -2.45 -31.57
C LYS A 87 -13.98 -3.45 -30.47
N GLU A 88 -13.14 -3.05 -29.50
CA GLU A 88 -12.81 -3.94 -28.39
C GLU A 88 -14.00 -4.18 -27.46
N TYR A 89 -14.85 -3.18 -27.23
CA TYR A 89 -16.09 -3.36 -26.48
C TYR A 89 -17.05 -4.36 -27.16
N GLU A 90 -17.25 -4.25 -28.47
CA GLU A 90 -18.09 -5.16 -29.27
C GLU A 90 -17.51 -6.61 -29.27
N LYS A 91 -16.19 -6.76 -29.21
CA LYS A 91 -15.51 -8.06 -29.08
C LYS A 91 -15.71 -8.70 -27.70
N ILE A 92 -15.68 -7.92 -26.62
CA ILE A 92 -15.96 -8.42 -25.26
C ILE A 92 -17.41 -8.87 -25.15
N LEU A 93 -18.35 -8.09 -25.70
CA LEU A 93 -19.78 -8.43 -25.69
C LEU A 93 -20.14 -9.67 -26.52
N SER A 94 -19.35 -10.02 -27.53
CA SER A 94 -19.59 -11.19 -28.39
C SER A 94 -18.97 -12.49 -27.85
N GLN A 95 -18.20 -12.42 -26.75
CA GLN A 95 -17.60 -13.57 -26.06
C GLN A 95 -18.37 -14.00 -24.80
N GLY A 96 -19.43 -13.28 -24.42
CA GLY A 96 -20.38 -13.63 -23.35
C GLY A 96 -21.66 -14.24 -23.89
#